data_AF-A0A671SCG9-F1
#
_entry.id   AF-A0A671SCG9-F1
#
_cell.length_a   1.000
_cell.length_b   1.000
_cell.length_c   1.000
_cell.angle_alpha   90.00
_cell.angle_beta   90.00
_cell.angle_gamma   90.00
#
_symmetry.space_group_name_H-M   'P 1'
#
loop_
_entity.id
_entity.type
_entity.pdbx_description
1 polymer ?
#
loop_
_entity_poly.entity_id
_entity_poly.type
_entity_poly.pdbx_seq_one_letter_code
_entity_poly.pdbx_strand_id
1 'polypeptide(L)'
;DISSVFNLGKPIDFAGVDDSTARWVQEFSIKPYANPAKLKSVDEPVCAVGRGVAALCCATEEQKWIFSGYSMTGPSVFELLRSAEFANLPLIVEDFVKDTGGSYTASIKVLDRHLVTGQNVQSTTAAVNNLILLCNNR
;
A
#
# COMPACT_ATOMS: atom_id res chain seq x y z
N ASP A 1 -8.59 -24.13 -9.39
CA ASP A 1 -7.47 -23.70 -10.25
C ASP A 1 -7.54 -22.20 -10.42
N ILE A 2 -6.54 -21.47 -9.93
CA ILE A 2 -6.52 -19.98 -9.86
C ILE A 2 -6.21 -19.33 -11.23
N SER A 3 -6.09 -20.14 -12.28
CA SER A 3 -5.70 -19.74 -13.64
C SER A 3 -6.81 -19.08 -14.48
N SER A 4 -8.06 -18.94 -13.99
CA SER A 4 -9.18 -18.46 -14.83
C SER A 4 -9.64 -17.01 -14.58
N VAL A 5 -8.98 -16.22 -13.72
CA VAL A 5 -9.45 -14.86 -13.36
C VAL A 5 -8.70 -13.74 -14.10
N PHE A 6 -7.61 -14.05 -14.82
CA PHE A 6 -6.96 -13.08 -15.70
C PHE A 6 -7.68 -13.04 -17.06
N ASN A 7 -8.71 -12.19 -17.15
CA ASN A 7 -9.32 -11.82 -18.42
C ASN A 7 -8.24 -11.36 -19.40
N LEU A 8 -8.14 -12.06 -20.53
CA LEU A 8 -7.33 -11.70 -21.68
C LEU A 8 -7.63 -10.26 -22.15
N GLY A 9 -6.67 -9.35 -21.96
CA GLY A 9 -6.18 -8.50 -23.05
C GLY A 9 -7.05 -7.36 -23.57
N LYS A 10 -7.99 -6.79 -22.81
CA LYS A 10 -8.51 -5.46 -23.15
C LYS A 10 -7.66 -4.38 -22.46
N PRO A 11 -7.11 -3.39 -23.19
CA PRO A 11 -6.49 -2.22 -22.58
C PRO A 11 -7.48 -1.56 -21.63
N ILE A 12 -7.02 -1.26 -20.40
CA ILE A 12 -7.81 -0.49 -19.44
C ILE A 12 -7.95 0.92 -20.02
N ASP A 13 -9.17 1.36 -20.29
CA ASP A 13 -9.45 2.71 -20.73
C ASP A 13 -9.58 3.62 -19.50
N PHE A 14 -8.75 4.67 -19.43
CA PHE A 14 -8.74 5.58 -18.30
C PHE A 14 -9.65 6.78 -18.61
N ALA A 15 -10.74 6.91 -17.86
CA ALA A 15 -11.64 8.05 -18.00
C ALA A 15 -11.03 9.30 -17.36
N GLY A 16 -11.08 10.45 -18.05
CA GLY A 16 -10.66 11.75 -17.51
C GLY A 16 -9.16 12.02 -17.55
N VAL A 17 -8.44 11.47 -18.53
CA VAL A 17 -7.01 11.76 -18.73
C VAL A 17 -6.84 13.18 -19.29
N ASP A 18 -6.10 13.99 -18.55
CA ASP A 18 -5.61 15.31 -18.95
C ASP A 18 -4.10 15.29 -19.21
N ASP A 19 -3.53 16.42 -19.66
CA ASP A 19 -2.11 16.51 -19.99
C ASP A 19 -1.18 16.21 -18.79
N SER A 20 -1.66 16.42 -17.56
CA SER A 20 -0.90 16.16 -16.33
C SER A 20 -0.82 14.67 -15.99
N THR A 21 -1.84 13.92 -16.42
CA THR A 21 -2.04 12.49 -16.10
C THR A 21 -1.69 11.58 -17.28
N ALA A 22 -1.65 12.11 -18.52
CA ALA A 22 -1.36 11.34 -19.73
C ALA A 22 -0.03 10.58 -19.68
N ARG A 23 1.01 11.19 -19.09
CA ARG A 23 2.34 10.56 -19.00
C ARG A 23 2.34 9.29 -18.15
N TRP A 24 1.69 9.31 -16.98
CA TRP A 24 1.63 8.11 -16.13
C TRP A 24 0.76 7.02 -16.77
N VAL A 25 -0.26 7.41 -17.55
CA VAL A 25 -1.19 6.45 -18.18
C VAL A 25 -0.47 5.70 -19.28
N GLN A 26 0.34 6.42 -20.06
CA GLN A 26 1.21 5.83 -21.08
C GLN A 26 2.25 4.89 -20.46
N GLU A 27 2.92 5.31 -19.36
CA GLU A 27 3.88 4.45 -18.67
C GLU A 27 3.23 3.17 -18.12
N PHE A 28 2.03 3.27 -17.54
CA PHE A 28 1.27 2.12 -17.03
C PHE A 28 0.77 1.19 -18.14
N SER A 29 0.37 1.76 -19.28
CA SER A 29 -0.09 0.97 -20.45
C SER A 29 1.04 0.14 -21.07
N ILE A 30 2.27 0.63 -21.00
CA ILE A 30 3.47 -0.06 -21.54
C ILE A 30 4.06 -1.01 -20.49
N LYS A 31 3.91 -0.70 -19.20
CA LYS A 31 4.36 -1.53 -18.07
C LYS A 31 3.19 -1.80 -17.13
N PRO A 32 2.32 -2.77 -17.46
CA PRO A 32 1.14 -3.09 -16.64
C PRO A 32 1.51 -3.69 -15.28
N TYR A 33 2.80 -3.96 -15.05
CA TYR A 33 3.38 -4.34 -13.79
C TYR A 33 4.55 -3.41 -13.48
N ALA A 34 4.60 -2.93 -12.24
CA ALA A 34 5.82 -2.32 -11.71
C ALA A 34 6.87 -3.43 -11.59
N ASN A 35 8.09 -3.21 -12.09
CA ASN A 35 9.22 -4.04 -11.66
C ASN A 35 9.45 -3.69 -10.18
N PRO A 36 9.25 -4.62 -9.22
CA PRO A 36 9.35 -4.28 -7.81
C PRO A 36 10.75 -3.73 -7.56
N ALA A 37 10.85 -2.43 -7.32
CA ALA A 37 12.08 -1.87 -6.83
C ALA A 37 12.30 -2.53 -5.47
N LYS A 38 13.40 -3.27 -5.33
CA LYS A 38 13.88 -3.63 -3.99
C LYS A 38 14.01 -2.29 -3.26
N LEU A 39 13.23 -2.05 -2.20
CA LEU A 39 13.31 -0.81 -1.44
C LEU A 39 14.69 -0.80 -0.76
N LYS A 40 15.68 -0.25 -1.48
CA LYS A 40 17.10 -0.22 -1.08
C LYS A 40 17.42 0.99 -0.21
N SER A 41 16.60 2.04 -0.28
CA SER A 41 16.70 3.22 0.56
C SER A 41 15.34 3.51 1.19
N VAL A 42 15.35 3.65 2.51
CA VAL A 42 14.20 3.98 3.37
C VAL A 42 13.87 5.48 3.27
N ASP A 43 14.40 6.17 2.26
CA ASP A 43 14.22 7.60 2.13
C ASP A 43 13.00 7.94 1.27
N GLU A 44 12.72 7.23 0.16
CA GLU A 44 11.62 7.57 -0.75
C GLU A 44 10.23 7.50 -0.11
N PRO A 45 9.29 8.40 -0.42
CA PRO A 45 7.98 8.41 0.21
C PRO A 45 7.20 7.18 -0.22
N VAL A 46 6.67 6.43 0.75
CA VAL A 46 5.87 5.23 0.51
C VAL A 46 4.45 5.52 0.95
N CYS A 47 3.46 5.20 0.12
CA CYS A 47 2.05 5.29 0.48
C CYS A 47 1.32 3.99 0.17
N ALA A 48 0.60 3.45 1.15
CA ALA A 48 -0.23 2.27 0.98
C ALA A 48 -1.56 2.43 1.72
N VAL A 49 -2.67 1.98 1.11
CA VAL A 49 -4.01 2.12 1.69
C VAL A 49 -4.76 0.79 1.65
N GLY A 50 -5.52 0.49 2.70
CA GLY A 50 -6.33 -0.71 2.79
C GLY A 50 -5.47 -1.97 2.71
N ARG A 51 -5.96 -3.00 2.00
CA ARG A 51 -5.24 -4.28 1.85
C ARG A 51 -3.86 -4.12 1.18
N GLY A 52 -3.62 -3.03 0.46
CA GLY A 52 -2.30 -2.74 -0.12
C GLY A 52 -1.18 -2.59 0.92
N VAL A 53 -1.51 -2.25 2.17
CA VAL A 53 -0.54 -2.17 3.27
C VAL A 53 0.15 -3.52 3.51
N ALA A 54 -0.51 -4.64 3.23
CA ALA A 54 0.08 -5.99 3.37
C ALA A 54 1.32 -6.20 2.48
N ALA A 55 1.45 -5.47 1.36
CA ALA A 55 2.63 -5.54 0.51
C ALA A 55 3.90 -5.05 1.23
N LEU A 56 3.76 -4.18 2.23
CA LEU A 56 4.89 -3.64 3.01
C LEU A 56 5.50 -4.69 3.95
N CYS A 57 4.75 -5.74 4.31
CA CYS A 57 5.22 -6.79 5.23
C CYS A 57 6.39 -7.61 4.64
N CYS A 58 6.48 -7.68 3.31
CA CYS A 58 7.59 -8.35 2.62
C CYS A 58 8.86 -7.49 2.50
N ALA A 59 8.82 -6.23 2.95
CA ALA A 59 9.93 -5.30 2.81
C ALA A 59 10.99 -5.55 3.92
N THR A 60 11.94 -6.44 3.65
CA THR A 60 12.99 -6.83 4.61
C THR A 60 14.38 -6.55 4.07
N GLU A 61 15.28 -6.12 4.96
CA GLU A 61 16.72 -6.02 4.74
C GLU A 61 17.45 -6.83 5.81
N GLU A 62 18.40 -7.68 5.41
CA GLU A 62 19.14 -8.56 6.34
C GLU A 62 18.24 -9.37 7.30
N GLN A 63 17.10 -9.87 6.80
CA GLN A 63 16.06 -10.59 7.58
C GLN A 63 15.30 -9.73 8.61
N LYS A 64 15.53 -8.42 8.65
CA LYS A 64 14.79 -7.48 9.49
C LYS A 64 13.76 -6.74 8.64
N TRP A 65 12.54 -6.61 9.14
CA TRP A 65 11.54 -5.77 8.51
C TRP A 65 11.96 -4.30 8.57
N ILE A 66 12.01 -3.62 7.43
CA ILE A 66 12.60 -2.27 7.32
C ILE A 66 11.77 -1.19 8.00
N PHE A 67 10.48 -1.47 8.24
CA PHE A 67 9.58 -0.57 8.97
C PHE A 67 9.47 -0.94 10.47
N SER A 68 10.38 -1.76 10.99
CA SER A 68 10.49 -1.97 12.43
C SER A 68 10.74 -0.62 13.13
N GLY A 69 9.96 -0.32 14.18
CA GLY A 69 9.95 0.99 14.85
C GLY A 69 9.16 2.09 14.13
N TYR A 70 8.40 1.78 13.08
CA TYR A 70 7.46 2.69 12.45
C TYR A 70 6.05 2.53 13.03
N SER A 71 5.30 3.62 13.02
CA SER A 71 3.86 3.61 13.22
C SER A 71 3.15 3.46 11.88
N MET A 72 2.19 2.55 11.80
CA MET A 72 1.36 2.40 10.61
C MET A 72 -0.08 1.97 10.95
N THR A 73 -0.96 2.14 9.97
CA THR A 73 -2.35 1.66 9.99
C THR A 73 -2.60 0.78 8.77
N GLY A 74 -3.71 0.04 8.79
CA GLY A 74 -4.19 -0.82 7.72
C GLY A 74 -5.57 -1.34 8.10
N PRO A 75 -6.14 -2.30 7.37
CA PRO A 75 -7.39 -2.94 7.79
C PRO A 75 -7.23 -3.55 9.18
N SER A 76 -8.02 -3.05 10.13
CA SER A 76 -7.99 -3.54 11.52
C SER A 76 -8.54 -4.95 11.62
N VAL A 77 -8.12 -5.72 12.63
CA VAL A 77 -8.72 -7.03 12.94
C VAL A 77 -10.24 -6.88 13.09
N PHE A 78 -10.69 -5.80 13.72
CA PHE A 78 -12.11 -5.49 13.86
C PHE A 78 -12.85 -5.35 12.53
N GLU A 79 -12.27 -4.68 11.53
CA GLU A 79 -12.84 -4.61 10.17
C GLU A 79 -12.78 -5.97 9.47
N LEU A 80 -11.64 -6.65 9.57
CA LEU A 80 -11.41 -7.92 8.90
C LEU A 80 -12.35 -9.02 9.42
N LEU A 81 -12.67 -9.05 10.71
CA LEU A 81 -13.63 -9.99 11.32
C LEU A 81 -15.03 -9.93 10.71
N ARG A 82 -15.40 -8.82 10.05
CA ARG A 82 -16.68 -8.70 9.34
C ARG A 82 -16.65 -9.29 7.94
N SER A 83 -15.47 -9.66 7.44
CA SER A 83 -15.30 -10.31 6.14
C SER A 83 -15.47 -11.82 6.28
N ALA A 84 -16.23 -12.42 5.37
CA ALA A 84 -16.34 -13.88 5.26
C ALA A 84 -14.99 -14.56 4.97
N GLU A 85 -13.99 -13.81 4.51
CA GLU A 85 -12.67 -14.32 4.14
C GLU A 85 -11.67 -14.29 5.31
N PHE A 86 -12.05 -13.75 6.48
CA PHE A 86 -11.14 -13.56 7.62
C PHE A 86 -10.32 -14.81 7.96
N ALA A 87 -11.00 -15.97 8.05
CA ALA A 87 -10.40 -17.24 8.41
C ALA A 87 -9.34 -17.74 7.40
N ASN A 88 -9.39 -17.25 6.17
CA ASN A 88 -8.49 -17.66 5.09
C ASN A 88 -7.42 -16.60 4.77
N LEU A 89 -7.34 -15.52 5.56
CA LEU A 89 -6.34 -14.48 5.32
C LEU A 89 -4.93 -15.05 5.56
N PRO A 90 -4.01 -14.94 4.59
CA PRO A 90 -2.64 -15.42 4.76
C PRO A 90 -1.83 -14.54 5.72
N LEU A 91 -2.30 -13.32 5.97
CA LEU A 91 -1.61 -12.31 6.76
C LEU A 91 -2.62 -11.33 7.37
N ILE A 92 -2.47 -11.06 8.67
CA ILE A 92 -3.15 -9.98 9.35
C ILE A 92 -2.12 -8.89 9.61
N VAL A 93 -2.26 -7.76 8.92
CA VAL A 93 -1.28 -6.65 8.98
C VAL A 93 -1.13 -6.15 10.41
N GLU A 94 -2.23 -5.98 11.13
CA GLU A 94 -2.22 -5.52 12.52
C GLU A 94 -1.35 -6.40 13.42
N ASP A 95 -1.47 -7.72 13.32
CA ASP A 95 -0.69 -8.67 14.12
C ASP A 95 0.77 -8.68 13.66
N PHE A 96 1.01 -8.75 12.35
CA PHE A 96 2.37 -8.70 11.79
C PHE A 96 3.14 -7.47 12.25
N VAL A 97 2.52 -6.28 12.24
CA VAL A 97 3.17 -5.03 12.65
C VAL A 97 3.58 -5.10 14.12
N LYS A 98 2.70 -5.60 15.00
CA LYS A 98 2.98 -5.76 16.42
C LYS A 98 4.09 -6.78 16.67
N ASP A 99 4.08 -7.89 15.93
CA ASP A 99 5.03 -8.99 16.09
C ASP A 99 6.44 -8.66 15.56
N THR A 100 6.55 -7.74 14.59
CA THR A 100 7.81 -7.36 13.94
C THR A 100 8.42 -6.04 14.47
N GLY A 101 7.89 -5.55 15.59
CA GLY A 101 8.42 -4.38 16.30
C GLY A 101 7.98 -3.03 15.73
N GLY A 102 6.91 -2.98 14.93
CA GLY A 102 6.20 -1.74 14.59
C GLY A 102 5.12 -1.39 15.61
N SER A 103 4.52 -0.21 15.43
CA SER A 103 3.38 0.26 16.22
C SER A 103 2.15 0.35 15.33
N TYR A 104 1.18 -0.53 15.56
CA TYR A 104 -0.09 -0.47 14.84
C TYR A 104 -1.06 0.52 15.51
N THR A 105 -1.67 1.40 14.73
CA THR A 105 -2.71 2.32 15.21
C THR A 105 -3.98 2.21 14.37
N ALA A 106 -5.12 1.96 15.01
CA ALA A 106 -6.45 1.94 14.37
C ALA A 106 -6.97 3.37 14.10
N SER A 107 -6.22 4.11 13.29
CA SER A 107 -6.52 5.47 12.84
C SER A 107 -6.81 5.47 11.35
N ILE A 108 -7.63 6.43 10.90
CA ILE A 108 -7.97 6.60 9.47
C ILE A 108 -6.72 6.60 8.60
N LYS A 109 -5.69 7.35 9.00
CA LYS A 109 -4.40 7.42 8.32
C LYS A 109 -3.27 7.56 9.34
N VAL A 110 -2.07 7.14 8.99
CA VAL A 110 -0.84 7.38 9.75
C VAL A 110 0.22 7.93 8.79
N LEU A 111 0.92 8.98 9.23
CA LEU A 111 2.11 9.51 8.60
C LEU A 111 3.25 9.39 9.61
N ASP A 112 4.27 8.61 9.26
CA ASP A 112 5.49 8.45 10.05
C ASP A 112 6.71 8.55 9.13
N ARG A 113 7.49 9.62 9.29
CA ARG A 113 8.64 9.97 8.44
C ARG A 113 8.24 10.02 6.95
N HIS A 114 8.71 9.07 6.15
CA HIS A 114 8.45 8.95 4.71
C HIS A 114 7.32 7.96 4.40
N LEU A 115 6.74 7.32 5.41
CA LEU A 115 5.69 6.32 5.25
C LEU A 115 4.31 6.93 5.53
N VAL A 116 3.40 6.77 4.57
CA VAL A 116 1.98 7.06 4.70
C VAL A 116 1.21 5.75 4.61
N THR A 117 0.35 5.50 5.58
CA THR A 117 -0.57 4.36 5.53
C THR A 117 -2.01 4.81 5.78
N GLY A 118 -2.95 4.15 5.12
CA GLY A 118 -4.39 4.39 5.26
C GLY A 118 -5.14 3.11 5.58
N GLN A 119 -6.10 3.18 6.52
CA GLN A 119 -6.80 2.01 7.03
C GLN A 119 -7.71 1.35 5.97
N ASN A 120 -8.48 2.15 5.23
CA ASN A 120 -9.49 1.67 4.30
C ASN A 120 -9.76 2.69 3.18
N VAL A 121 -10.73 2.43 2.30
CA VAL A 121 -11.03 3.30 1.15
C VAL A 121 -11.37 4.75 1.55
N GLN A 122 -11.95 4.97 2.73
CA GLN A 122 -12.31 6.32 3.21
C GLN A 122 -11.06 7.16 3.54
N SER A 123 -9.92 6.51 3.77
CA SER A 123 -8.65 7.19 4.07
C SER A 123 -7.88 7.64 2.83
N THR A 124 -8.28 7.21 1.62
CA THR A 124 -7.52 7.38 0.37
C THR A 124 -7.14 8.84 0.11
N THR A 125 -8.12 9.74 0.08
CA THR A 125 -7.86 11.17 -0.19
C THR A 125 -6.90 11.78 0.82
N ALA A 126 -7.05 11.40 2.09
CA ALA A 126 -6.24 11.93 3.16
C ALA A 126 -4.79 11.40 3.12
N ALA A 127 -4.61 10.13 2.73
CA ALA A 127 -3.29 9.52 2.52
C ALA A 127 -2.58 10.12 1.30
N VAL A 128 -3.29 10.30 0.18
CA VAL A 128 -2.74 10.92 -1.04
C VAL A 128 -2.29 12.36 -0.78
N ASN A 129 -3.09 13.15 -0.06
CA ASN A 129 -2.70 14.52 0.28
C ASN A 129 -1.42 14.56 1.12
N ASN A 130 -1.25 13.64 2.08
CA ASN A 130 -0.02 13.54 2.85
C ASN A 130 1.17 13.13 1.98
N LEU A 131 0.97 12.21 1.03
CA LEU A 131 2.02 11.82 0.08
C LEU A 131 2.47 13.00 -0.79
N ILE A 132 1.53 13.79 -1.32
CA ILE A 132 1.84 14.99 -2.12
C ILE A 132 2.68 15.97 -1.29
N LEU A 133 2.33 16.18 -0.02
CA LEU A 133 3.12 17.04 0.87
C LEU A 133 4.53 16.48 1.09
N LEU A 134 4.71 15.17 1.27
CA LEU A 134 6.03 14.56 1.38
C LEU A 134 6.86 14.72 0.09
N CYS A 135 6.25 14.59 -1.08
CA CYS A 135 6.92 14.75 -2.36
C CYS A 135 7.33 16.20 -2.64
N ASN A 136 6.52 17.17 -2.22
CA ASN A 136 6.78 18.60 -2.44
C ASN A 136 7.82 19.19 -1.48
N ASN A 137 8.09 18.54 -0.34
CA ASN A 137 9.10 18.98 0.63
C ASN A 137 10.50 18.41 0.35
N ARG A 138 10.77 17.95 -0.88
CA ARG A 138 12.06 17.43 -1.34
C ARG A 138 12.79 18.40 -2.25
#